data_AF-E3LV62-F1
#
_entry.id   AF-E3LV62-F1
#
_cell.length_a   1.000
_cell.length_b   1.000
_cell.length_c   1.000
_cell.angle_alpha   90.00
_cell.angle_beta   90.00
_cell.angle_gamma   90.00
#
_symmetry.space_group_name_H-M   'P 1'
#
loop_
_entity.id
_entity.type
_entity.pdbx_description
1 polymer ?
#
loop_
_entity_poly.entity_id
_entity_poly.type
_entity_poly.pdbx_seq_one_letter_code
_entity_poly.pdbx_strand_id
1 'polypeptide(L)'
;MVKLIGDNFTPVTAGNYHVLDTWIGSKRRPECIKTGSANIPGYETDLSSPCSRVRVFEWLHGVAPNPPNFEADWDHIREPNFLFRREECQSVMKRSKEEATLNDIACSRPFNFFVEEKHQSS
;
A
#
# COMPACT_ATOMS: atom_id res chain seq x y z
N MET A 1 4.88 3.04 -27.87
CA MET A 1 3.98 2.25 -27.01
C MET A 1 4.86 1.55 -25.98
N VAL A 2 4.86 2.00 -24.73
CA VAL A 2 5.69 1.39 -23.68
C VAL A 2 5.03 0.07 -23.29
N LYS A 3 5.72 -1.04 -23.54
CA LYS A 3 5.27 -2.37 -23.09
C LYS A 3 5.64 -2.50 -21.61
N LEU A 4 4.66 -2.36 -20.73
CA LEU A 4 4.87 -2.58 -19.30
C LEU A 4 5.30 -4.03 -19.06
N ILE A 5 6.41 -4.21 -18.33
CA ILE A 5 6.84 -5.53 -17.86
C ILE A 5 5.77 -6.03 -16.89
N GLY A 6 5.20 -7.22 -17.12
CA GLY A 6 4.18 -7.82 -16.23
C GLY A 6 2.73 -7.85 -16.74
N ASP A 7 2.50 -7.86 -18.05
CA ASP A 7 1.15 -8.00 -18.65
C ASP A 7 0.51 -9.42 -18.49
N ASN A 8 1.03 -10.24 -17.57
CA ASN A 8 0.46 -11.53 -17.18
C ASN A 8 -0.70 -11.37 -16.20
N PHE A 9 -1.58 -10.38 -16.42
CA PHE A 9 -2.77 -10.24 -15.59
C PHE A 9 -3.66 -11.45 -15.81
N THR A 10 -3.76 -12.31 -14.79
CA THR A 10 -4.82 -13.30 -14.67
C THR A 10 -5.93 -12.68 -13.82
N PRO A 11 -7.21 -12.80 -14.22
CA PRO A 11 -8.31 -12.26 -13.43
C PRO A 11 -8.23 -12.71 -11.97
N VAL A 12 -8.44 -11.76 -11.07
CA VAL A 12 -8.46 -12.05 -9.63
C VAL A 12 -9.70 -12.90 -9.33
N THR A 13 -9.46 -14.11 -8.83
CA THR A 13 -10.43 -15.05 -8.26
C THR A 13 -10.24 -15.08 -6.74
N ALA A 14 -11.19 -15.69 -6.02
CA ALA A 14 -11.07 -15.86 -4.57
C ALA A 14 -9.78 -16.61 -4.14
N GLY A 15 -9.16 -17.40 -5.03
CA GLY A 15 -7.95 -18.19 -4.74
C GLY A 15 -6.61 -17.49 -5.02
N ASN A 16 -6.58 -16.35 -5.72
CA ASN A 16 -5.36 -15.62 -6.06
C ASN A 16 -5.44 -14.11 -5.73
N TYR A 17 -6.35 -13.74 -4.81
CA TYR A 17 -6.46 -12.38 -4.28
C TYR A 17 -5.09 -11.95 -3.68
N HIS A 18 -4.56 -10.82 -4.15
CA HIS A 18 -3.25 -10.23 -3.84
C HIS A 18 -1.97 -10.84 -4.45
N VAL A 19 -2.04 -11.81 -5.36
CA VAL A 19 -0.81 -12.42 -5.95
C VAL A 19 0.03 -11.39 -6.75
N LEU A 20 -0.61 -10.33 -7.24
CA LEU A 20 0.03 -9.26 -7.99
C LEU A 20 0.32 -8.02 -7.13
N ASP A 21 0.10 -8.10 -5.82
CA ASP A 21 0.37 -6.98 -4.93
C ASP A 21 1.86 -6.66 -4.96
N THR A 22 2.13 -5.36 -5.09
CA THR A 22 3.49 -4.85 -5.14
C THR A 22 3.67 -3.93 -3.94
N TRP A 23 4.59 -4.27 -3.04
CA TRP A 23 4.94 -3.39 -1.93
C TRP A 23 5.67 -2.17 -2.48
N ILE A 24 5.21 -0.99 -2.09
CA ILE A 24 5.73 0.27 -2.66
C ILE A 24 6.82 0.93 -1.81
N GLY A 25 7.18 0.36 -0.65
CA GLY A 25 8.25 0.89 0.19
C GLY A 25 7.80 1.89 1.27
N SER A 26 6.50 1.99 1.53
CA SER A 26 5.97 2.67 2.72
C SER A 26 5.63 1.67 3.83
N LYS A 27 5.67 2.15 5.07
CA LYS A 27 5.32 1.40 6.27
C LYS A 27 4.50 2.24 7.23
N ARG A 28 3.54 1.62 7.91
CA ARG A 28 2.72 2.20 8.97
C ARG A 28 3.63 2.69 10.11
N ARG A 29 3.31 3.87 10.65
CA ARG A 29 3.92 4.43 11.86
C ARG A 29 3.74 3.47 13.04
N PRO A 30 4.81 3.11 13.78
CA PRO A 30 4.72 2.13 14.87
C PRO A 30 3.74 2.49 15.99
N GLU A 31 3.52 3.79 16.23
CA GLU A 31 2.59 4.31 17.23
C GLU A 31 1.11 4.21 16.81
N CYS A 32 0.83 4.04 15.52
CA CYS A 32 -0.52 4.02 14.97
C CYS A 32 -1.06 2.60 14.93
N ILE A 33 -1.52 2.08 16.07
CA ILE A 33 -1.92 0.67 16.23
C ILE A 33 -3.43 0.42 16.27
N LYS A 34 -4.24 1.40 15.89
CA LYS A 34 -5.71 1.29 15.90
C LYS A 34 -6.15 0.19 14.92
N THR A 35 -6.61 -0.92 15.46
CA THR A 35 -7.16 -2.04 14.67
C THR A 35 -8.58 -1.70 14.22
N GLY A 36 -8.80 -1.79 12.91
CA GLY A 36 -10.11 -1.65 12.29
C GLY A 36 -10.80 -3.00 12.03
N SER A 37 -11.76 -2.98 11.12
CA SER A 37 -12.40 -4.16 10.55
C SER A 37 -12.78 -3.87 9.10
N ALA A 38 -13.40 -4.84 8.40
CA ALA A 38 -13.96 -4.59 7.06
C ALA A 38 -14.93 -3.38 7.02
N ASN A 39 -15.48 -2.96 8.18
CA ASN A 39 -16.39 -1.83 8.29
C ASN A 39 -15.85 -0.67 9.14
N ILE A 40 -14.69 -0.80 9.78
CA ILE A 40 -14.15 0.19 10.72
C ILE A 40 -12.72 0.55 10.26
N PRO A 41 -12.39 1.84 10.07
CA PRO A 41 -11.05 2.22 9.65
C PRO A 41 -9.99 1.97 10.74
N GLY A 42 -8.75 1.71 10.31
CA GLY A 42 -7.59 1.50 11.18
C GLY A 42 -6.76 2.76 11.40
N TYR A 43 -7.38 3.94 11.31
CA TYR A 43 -6.75 5.25 11.40
C TYR A 43 -7.61 6.25 12.19
N GLU A 44 -7.03 7.38 12.58
CA GLU A 44 -7.74 8.47 13.23
C GLU A 44 -8.42 9.40 12.23
N THR A 45 -9.64 9.83 12.53
CA THR A 45 -10.42 10.72 11.64
C THR A 45 -9.97 12.18 11.73
N ASP A 46 -9.31 12.57 12.83
CA ASP A 46 -8.72 13.89 12.99
C ASP A 46 -7.47 14.03 12.11
N LEU A 47 -7.53 14.92 11.12
CA LEU A 47 -6.44 15.19 10.15
C LEU A 47 -5.16 15.75 10.80
N SER A 48 -5.26 16.30 12.01
CA SER A 48 -4.10 16.77 12.77
C SER A 48 -3.34 15.64 13.45
N SER A 49 -3.98 14.48 13.64
CA SER A 49 -3.35 13.31 14.24
C SER A 49 -2.23 12.77 13.34
N PRO A 50 -1.07 12.38 13.90
CA PRO A 50 -0.04 11.65 13.16
C PRO A 50 -0.55 10.30 12.64
N CYS A 51 -1.64 9.77 13.22
CA CYS A 51 -2.30 8.54 12.80
C CYS A 51 -3.53 8.78 11.92
N SER A 52 -3.68 9.98 11.37
CA SER A 52 -4.70 10.25 10.35
C SER A 52 -4.46 9.44 9.08
N ARG A 53 -5.50 9.21 8.29
CA ARG A 53 -5.44 8.40 7.06
C ARG A 53 -4.28 8.76 6.14
N VAL A 54 -4.04 10.05 5.94
CA VAL A 54 -2.95 10.56 5.08
C VAL A 54 -1.58 10.48 5.73
N ARG A 55 -1.48 10.35 7.06
CA ARG A 55 -0.19 10.39 7.80
C ARG A 55 0.21 9.04 8.38
N VAL A 56 -0.70 8.07 8.43
CA VAL A 56 -0.51 6.79 9.13
C VAL A 56 0.60 5.92 8.53
N PHE A 57 0.98 6.16 7.27
CA PHE A 57 2.13 5.56 6.61
C PHE A 57 3.25 6.58 6.38
N GLU A 58 4.48 6.08 6.34
CA GLU A 58 5.68 6.81 5.98
C GLU A 58 6.49 6.04 4.93
N TRP A 59 7.09 6.77 4.00
CA TRP A 59 8.13 6.26 3.13
C TRP A 59 9.36 5.85 3.91
N LEU A 60 9.83 4.63 3.69
CA LEU A 60 11.09 4.15 4.23
C LEU A 60 12.26 4.69 3.40
N HIS A 61 13.42 4.83 4.02
CA HIS A 61 14.69 5.19 3.35
C HIS A 61 14.67 6.50 2.53
N GLY A 62 13.70 7.38 2.77
CA GLY A 62 13.60 8.65 2.06
C GLY A 62 13.30 8.52 0.56
N VAL A 63 12.65 7.44 0.13
CA VAL A 63 12.31 7.21 -1.29
C VAL A 63 11.35 8.26 -1.85
N ALA A 64 10.61 8.96 -0.98
CA ALA A 64 9.79 10.12 -1.31
C ALA A 64 9.48 10.96 -0.04
N PRO A 65 9.02 12.22 -0.19
CA PRO A 65 8.63 13.06 0.94
C PRO A 65 7.46 12.48 1.75
N ASN A 66 7.53 12.61 3.07
CA ASN A 66 6.44 12.26 3.98
C ASN A 66 5.53 13.49 4.26
N PRO A 67 4.20 13.31 4.41
CA PRO A 67 3.48 12.06 4.25
C PRO A 67 3.25 11.67 2.77
N PRO A 68 3.02 10.39 2.47
CA PRO A 68 2.60 9.96 1.13
C PRO A 68 1.27 10.60 0.71
N ASN A 69 1.14 11.00 -0.56
CA ASN A 69 -0.11 11.55 -1.10
C ASN A 69 -0.94 10.46 -1.79
N PHE A 70 -1.71 9.70 -0.99
CA PHE A 70 -2.39 8.47 -1.42
C PHE A 70 -3.89 8.44 -1.15
N GLU A 71 -4.46 9.56 -0.71
CA GLU A 71 -5.84 9.60 -0.22
C GLU A 71 -6.88 9.13 -1.25
N ALA A 72 -6.66 9.46 -2.52
CA ALA A 72 -7.54 9.12 -3.62
C ALA A 72 -7.34 7.69 -4.16
N ASP A 73 -6.22 7.04 -3.81
CA ASP A 73 -5.78 5.80 -4.46
C ASP A 73 -6.15 4.55 -3.65
N TRP A 74 -6.61 4.72 -2.40
CA TRP A 74 -7.08 3.62 -1.57
C TRP A 74 -8.26 2.88 -2.19
N ASP A 75 -8.24 1.55 -2.08
CA ASP A 75 -9.26 0.68 -2.65
C ASP A 75 -10.67 0.96 -2.14
N HIS A 76 -10.76 1.36 -0.88
CA HIS A 76 -12.01 1.70 -0.24
C HIS A 76 -11.79 2.85 0.74
N ILE A 77 -12.83 3.64 1.00
CA ILE A 77 -12.81 4.74 1.99
C ILE A 77 -12.46 4.28 3.43
N ARG A 78 -12.44 2.97 3.68
CA ARG A 78 -12.12 2.39 5.01
C ARG A 78 -10.67 1.89 5.09
N GLU A 79 -9.97 1.85 3.97
CA GLU A 79 -8.54 1.54 3.97
C GLU A 79 -7.71 2.77 4.36
N PRO A 80 -6.59 2.61 5.09
CA PRO A 80 -6.07 1.35 5.62
C PRO A 80 -6.84 0.92 6.87
N ASN A 81 -7.25 -0.34 6.92
CA ASN A 81 -8.10 -0.85 7.98
C ASN A 81 -7.32 -1.54 9.12
N PHE A 82 -6.02 -1.78 8.93
CA PHE A 82 -5.13 -2.47 9.88
C PHE A 82 -5.74 -3.78 10.40
N LEU A 83 -6.26 -4.60 9.50
CA LEU A 83 -6.84 -5.88 9.83
C LEU A 83 -5.78 -6.88 10.35
N PHE A 84 -6.27 -8.05 10.75
CA PHE A 84 -5.51 -9.19 11.29
C PHE A 84 -4.07 -9.31 10.74
N ARG A 85 -3.13 -9.74 11.60
CA ARG A 85 -1.70 -9.94 11.29
C ARG A 85 -0.88 -8.66 11.06
N ARG A 86 -1.34 -7.51 11.57
CA ARG A 86 -0.59 -6.24 11.56
C ARG A 86 -0.23 -5.83 10.13
N GLU A 87 -1.22 -5.36 9.40
CA GLU A 87 -1.08 -4.86 8.03
C GLU A 87 -0.30 -3.54 7.99
N GLU A 88 1.01 -3.64 8.22
CA GLU A 88 1.91 -2.51 8.40
C GLU A 88 2.54 -2.02 7.11
N CYS A 89 2.38 -2.73 5.98
CA CYS A 89 2.96 -2.35 4.71
C CYS A 89 1.85 -1.92 3.74
N GLN A 90 2.18 -1.09 2.75
CA GLN A 90 1.22 -0.66 1.73
C GLN A 90 1.54 -1.30 0.38
N SER A 91 0.56 -1.93 -0.26
CA SER A 91 0.70 -2.42 -1.63
C SER A 91 -0.14 -1.62 -2.61
N VAL A 92 0.32 -1.62 -3.86
CA VAL A 92 -0.54 -1.45 -5.02
C VAL A 92 -1.13 -2.81 -5.37
N MET A 93 -2.46 -2.90 -5.33
CA MET A 93 -3.28 -4.02 -5.78
C MET A 93 -3.69 -3.83 -7.23
N LYS A 94 -3.34 -4.76 -8.11
CA LYS A 94 -3.76 -4.74 -9.51
C LYS A 94 -5.21 -5.23 -9.64
N ARG A 95 -6.14 -4.35 -10.03
CA ARG A 95 -7.57 -4.65 -10.22
C ARG A 95 -7.87 -5.14 -11.63
N SER A 96 -7.21 -4.53 -12.61
CA SER A 96 -7.31 -4.90 -14.03
C SER A 96 -5.96 -4.68 -14.73
N LYS A 97 -5.93 -4.74 -16.07
CA LYS A 97 -4.73 -4.39 -16.83
C LYS A 97 -4.40 -2.89 -16.71
N GLU A 98 -5.41 -2.05 -16.55
CA GLU A 98 -5.31 -0.59 -16.57
C GLU A 98 -5.56 0.07 -15.20
N GLU A 99 -6.07 -0.68 -14.22
CA GLU A 99 -6.48 -0.16 -12.92
C GLU A 99 -5.74 -0.82 -11.75
N ALA A 100 -5.34 0.01 -10.80
CA ALA A 100 -4.76 -0.42 -9.54
C ALA A 100 -5.18 0.50 -8.40
N THR A 101 -5.29 -0.06 -7.20
CA THR A 101 -5.67 0.65 -5.97
C THR A 101 -4.70 0.32 -4.84
N LEU A 102 -4.74 1.06 -3.73
CA LEU A 102 -3.90 0.83 -2.56
C LEU A 102 -4.62 0.04 -1.48
N ASN A 103 -3.86 -0.78 -0.77
CA ASN A 103 -4.31 -1.56 0.37
C ASN A 103 -3.19 -1.69 1.40
N ASP A 104 -3.54 -1.81 2.68
CA ASP A 104 -2.57 -2.25 3.68
C ASP A 104 -2.50 -3.78 3.76
N ILE A 105 -1.30 -4.27 4.01
CA ILE A 105 -0.95 -5.69 3.90
C ILE A 105 0.04 -6.06 5.01
N ALA A 106 0.00 -7.31 5.44
CA ALA A 106 1.02 -7.82 6.36
C ALA A 106 2.39 -7.79 5.69
N CYS A 107 3.37 -7.12 6.28
CA CYS A 107 4.72 -7.00 5.71
C CYS A 107 5.43 -8.35 5.48
N SER A 108 4.96 -9.43 6.12
CA SER A 108 5.54 -10.77 6.00
C SER A 108 5.07 -11.56 4.78
N ARG A 109 4.10 -11.06 3.98
CA ARG A 109 3.70 -11.81 2.77
C ARG A 109 4.81 -11.66 1.70
N PRO A 110 4.98 -12.64 0.80
CA PRO A 110 5.82 -12.46 -0.37
C PRO A 110 5.16 -11.44 -1.32
N PHE A 111 5.90 -10.42 -1.73
CA PHE A 111 5.41 -9.40 -2.65
C PHE A 111 6.36 -9.21 -3.82
N ASN A 112 5.82 -8.70 -4.92
CA ASN A 112 6.63 -8.01 -5.90
C ASN A 112 7.13 -6.70 -5.29
N PHE A 113 8.32 -6.25 -5.69
CA PHE A 113 8.89 -4.99 -5.20
C PHE A 113 9.63 -4.29 -6.33
N PHE A 114 9.73 -2.97 -6.22
CA PHE A 114 10.56 -2.18 -7.11
C PHE A 114 11.99 -2.14 -6.56
N VAL A 115 12.97 -2.31 -7.44
CA VAL A 115 14.36 -1.99 -7.14
C VAL A 115 14.70 -0.73 -7.91
N GLU A 116 15.09 0.32 -7.19
CA GLU A 116 15.65 1.51 -7.82
C GLU A 116 17.15 1.28 -8.05
N GLU A 117 17.56 1.15 -9.31
CA GLU A 117 18.97 1.17 -9.67
C GLU A 117 19.44 2.62 -9.77
N LYS A 118 20.30 3.04 -8.84
CA LYS A 118 20.98 4.34 -8.97
C LYS A 118 21.98 4.27 -10.11
N HIS A 119 21.68 4.94 -11.22
CA HIS A 119 22.68 5.20 -12.24
C HIS A 119 23.72 6.16 -11.66
N GLN A 120 24.94 5.67 -11.43
CA GLN A 120 26.08 6.54 -11.16
C GLN A 120 26.45 7.23 -12.47
N SER A 121 26.07 8.50 -12.60
CA SER A 121 26.63 9.37 -13.62
C SER A 121 28.11 9.58 -13.30
N SER A 122 28.98 9.03 -14.14
CA SER A 122 30.42 9.30 -14.17
C SER A 122 30.72 10.71 -14.65
#